data_AF-A0AAN3T7G8-F1
#
_entry.id   AF-A0AAN3T7G8-F1
#
_cell.length_a   1.000
_cell.length_b   1.000
_cell.length_c   1.000
_cell.angle_alpha   90.00
_cell.angle_beta   90.00
_cell.angle_gamma   90.00
#
_symmetry.space_group_name_H-M   'P 1'
#
loop_
_entity.id
_entity.type
_entity.pdbx_description
1 polymer ?
#
loop_
_entity_poly.entity_id
_entity_poly.type
_entity_poly.pdbx_seq_one_letter_code
_entity_poly.pdbx_strand_id
1 'polypeptide(L)'
;MQHNTLSKHNQKLPFTRYDFGWVLLCIGMAIGAGTVLMPVQIGLKGIWVFITAAIIAYPATWVVQDIYLKTLSESDSCNDYTDIISHYLGKNWGIFLGVIYFLMIIHGIFIYSLSVVFDSASYLKTFGLTDADLSQSLLYKVAIFAVLVAIASGGERLLFKISGPMVVVKVGIIVVFGFAMIPHWNFANITAFPQASVFFRDVLLTIPFCFFSAVFIQVLNPMNIAYRKREADKVLATRLALRTHRISYITLIAVILFFAFSFTFSISHEEAVSAFEQNISALALAVQVIPGHIIHITSTVLNIFAVLTAFFGIYLGFHEAIKGIILNLLSRIIDTKKINSRVLTLAICAFIVITLTIWVSFRVSVLVFFQLGSPLYGIVSCLIPFFLIYKVAQLEKLRGFKAWLILLYGILLCLSPLLKLIE
;
A
#
# COMPACT_ATOMS: atom_id res chain seq x y z
N MET A 1 -26.47 39.90 -23.93
CA MET A 1 -25.05 39.50 -23.97
C MET A 1 -24.93 38.14 -23.29
N GLN A 2 -24.73 37.09 -24.07
CA GLN A 2 -24.60 35.71 -23.60
C GLN A 2 -23.30 35.57 -22.81
N HIS A 3 -23.40 35.27 -21.52
CA HIS A 3 -22.24 34.87 -20.72
C HIS A 3 -21.76 33.51 -21.25
N ASN A 4 -20.58 33.51 -21.91
CA ASN A 4 -19.84 32.32 -22.27
C ASN A 4 -19.52 31.50 -21.01
N THR A 5 -20.33 30.50 -20.71
CA THR A 5 -20.00 29.37 -19.84
C THR A 5 -19.06 28.43 -20.58
N LEU A 6 -17.84 28.90 -20.86
CA LEU A 6 -16.75 28.02 -21.25
C LEU A 6 -16.57 26.99 -20.14
N SER A 7 -16.76 25.73 -20.49
CA SER A 7 -16.76 24.63 -19.53
C SER A 7 -15.46 24.65 -18.72
N LYS A 8 -15.58 24.69 -17.38
CA LYS A 8 -14.46 24.45 -16.44
C LYS A 8 -13.73 23.12 -16.69
N HIS A 9 -14.21 22.30 -17.63
CA HIS A 9 -13.70 20.99 -17.97
C HIS A 9 -12.37 20.99 -18.73
N ASN A 10 -11.91 22.09 -19.32
CA ASN A 10 -10.67 22.11 -20.13
C ASN A 10 -9.53 23.01 -19.61
N GLN A 11 -9.64 23.59 -18.41
CA GLN A 11 -8.50 24.32 -17.84
C GLN A 11 -7.42 23.37 -17.33
N LYS A 12 -6.16 23.62 -17.71
CA LYS A 12 -4.98 22.99 -17.11
C LYS A 12 -4.94 23.35 -15.62
N LEU A 13 -5.42 22.45 -14.78
CA LEU A 13 -5.39 22.61 -13.33
C LEU A 13 -3.93 22.62 -12.85
N PRO A 14 -3.49 23.61 -12.06
CA PRO A 14 -2.14 23.60 -11.51
C PRO A 14 -1.94 22.38 -10.60
N PHE A 15 -0.73 21.81 -10.61
CA PHE A 15 -0.36 20.76 -9.66
C PHE A 15 0.04 21.43 -8.34
N THR A 16 -0.66 21.10 -7.27
CA THR A 16 -0.50 21.80 -5.98
C THR A 16 0.41 21.03 -5.03
N ARG A 17 0.92 21.71 -3.98
CA ARG A 17 1.65 21.03 -2.89
C ARG A 17 0.81 19.97 -2.18
N TYR A 18 -0.50 20.13 -2.19
CA TYR A 18 -1.43 19.15 -1.62
C TYR A 18 -1.49 17.88 -2.47
N ASP A 19 -1.52 18.03 -3.79
CA ASP A 19 -1.46 16.89 -4.71
C ASP A 19 -0.14 16.14 -4.54
N PHE A 20 0.96 16.87 -4.40
CA PHE A 20 2.28 16.29 -4.10
C PHE A 20 2.29 15.50 -2.78
N GLY A 21 1.63 16.02 -1.74
CA GLY A 21 1.48 15.31 -0.46
C GLY A 21 0.80 13.95 -0.60
N TRP A 22 -0.28 13.88 -1.38
CA TRP A 22 -0.94 12.62 -1.70
C TRP A 22 -0.08 11.70 -2.57
N VAL A 23 0.65 12.25 -3.54
CA VAL A 23 1.62 11.47 -4.34
C VAL A 23 2.64 10.79 -3.42
N LEU A 24 3.20 11.54 -2.47
CA LEU A 24 4.14 11.01 -1.50
C LEU A 24 3.49 9.96 -0.60
N LEU A 25 2.26 10.13 -0.11
CA LEU A 25 1.60 9.09 0.68
C LEU A 25 1.34 7.80 -0.11
N CYS A 26 0.93 7.89 -1.38
CA CYS A 26 0.73 6.71 -2.23
C CYS A 26 2.04 5.95 -2.45
N ILE A 27 3.11 6.65 -2.84
CA ILE A 27 4.44 6.04 -3.02
C ILE A 27 4.97 5.53 -1.66
N GLY A 28 4.72 6.30 -0.61
CA GLY A 28 5.06 5.98 0.77
C GLY A 28 4.44 4.67 1.24
N MET A 29 3.19 4.45 0.90
CA MET A 29 2.53 3.19 1.20
C MET A 29 3.11 2.02 0.42
N ALA A 30 3.31 2.18 -0.89
CA ALA A 30 3.67 1.07 -1.75
C ALA A 30 5.13 0.60 -1.60
N ILE A 31 6.06 1.54 -1.38
CA ILE A 31 7.46 1.20 -1.11
C ILE A 31 7.58 0.66 0.32
N GLY A 32 7.31 -0.64 0.46
CA GLY A 32 7.45 -1.43 1.67
C GLY A 32 8.54 -2.50 1.53
N ALA A 33 8.52 -3.50 2.42
CA ALA A 33 9.44 -4.63 2.40
C ALA A 33 9.48 -5.37 1.05
N GLY A 34 8.34 -5.47 0.35
CA GLY A 34 8.25 -6.11 -0.97
C GLY A 34 9.10 -5.43 -2.04
N THR A 35 9.19 -4.10 -2.05
CA THR A 35 10.04 -3.37 -3.01
C THR A 35 11.52 -3.61 -2.73
N VAL A 36 11.93 -3.61 -1.46
CA VAL A 36 13.35 -3.75 -1.09
C VAL A 36 13.86 -5.19 -1.28
N LEU A 37 12.97 -6.18 -1.18
CA LEU A 37 13.26 -7.59 -1.46
C LEU A 37 13.16 -7.95 -2.95
N MET A 38 12.70 -7.03 -3.80
CA MET A 38 12.46 -7.33 -5.21
C MET A 38 13.70 -7.83 -5.95
N PRO A 39 14.89 -7.21 -5.86
CA PRO A 39 16.05 -7.74 -6.57
C PRO A 39 16.44 -9.15 -6.12
N VAL A 40 16.28 -9.46 -4.83
CA VAL A 40 16.51 -10.81 -4.29
C VAL A 40 15.53 -11.80 -4.94
N GLN A 41 14.23 -11.47 -5.00
CA GLN A 41 13.23 -12.32 -5.65
C GLN A 41 13.52 -12.56 -7.13
N ILE A 42 14.02 -11.55 -7.84
CA ILE A 42 14.43 -11.69 -9.24
C ILE A 42 15.65 -12.59 -9.36
N GLY A 43 16.63 -12.45 -8.47
CA GLY A 43 17.81 -13.32 -8.43
C GLY A 43 17.43 -14.79 -8.20
N LEU A 44 16.41 -15.07 -7.40
CA LEU A 44 15.92 -16.43 -7.14
C LEU A 44 15.13 -17.02 -8.32
N LYS A 45 14.17 -16.27 -8.87
CA LYS A 45 13.24 -16.76 -9.91
C LYS A 45 13.75 -16.59 -11.33
N GLY A 46 14.75 -15.75 -11.53
CA GLY A 46 15.29 -15.40 -12.83
C GLY A 46 14.65 -14.16 -13.46
N ILE A 47 15.45 -13.44 -14.23
CA ILE A 47 15.07 -12.17 -14.84
C ILE A 47 13.92 -12.31 -15.86
N TRP A 48 13.89 -13.39 -16.65
CA TRP A 48 12.85 -13.62 -17.66
C TRP A 48 11.46 -13.80 -17.05
N VAL A 49 11.41 -14.52 -15.93
CA VAL A 49 10.18 -14.71 -15.13
C VAL A 49 9.69 -13.36 -14.64
N PHE A 50 10.58 -12.55 -14.06
CA PHE A 50 10.23 -11.23 -13.56
C PHE A 50 9.75 -10.28 -14.65
N ILE A 51 10.46 -10.18 -15.79
CA ILE A 51 10.07 -9.29 -16.91
C ILE A 51 8.64 -9.62 -17.36
N THR A 52 8.35 -10.90 -17.54
CA THR A 52 7.03 -11.37 -17.99
C THR A 52 5.97 -11.09 -16.94
N ALA A 53 6.25 -11.40 -15.67
CA ALA A 53 5.35 -11.11 -14.57
C ALA A 53 5.09 -9.60 -14.41
N ALA A 54 6.11 -8.75 -14.57
CA ALA A 54 6.00 -7.29 -14.47
C ALA A 54 5.15 -6.69 -15.61
N ILE A 55 5.33 -7.17 -16.86
CA ILE A 55 4.53 -6.77 -18.03
C ILE A 55 3.05 -7.11 -17.84
N ILE A 56 2.74 -8.19 -17.13
CA ILE A 56 1.35 -8.56 -16.82
C ILE A 56 0.84 -7.79 -15.60
N ALA A 57 1.57 -7.85 -14.49
CA ALA A 57 1.14 -7.41 -13.18
C ALA A 57 1.06 -5.90 -13.04
N TYR A 58 2.01 -5.11 -13.57
CA TYR A 58 1.97 -3.66 -13.38
C TYR A 58 0.85 -2.98 -14.18
N PRO A 59 0.62 -3.30 -15.46
CA PRO A 59 -0.57 -2.82 -16.15
C PRO A 59 -1.87 -3.28 -15.49
N ALA A 60 -1.94 -4.53 -15.01
CA ALA A 60 -3.11 -5.02 -14.28
C ALA A 60 -3.35 -4.26 -12.97
N THR A 61 -2.32 -4.08 -12.15
CA THR A 61 -2.37 -3.30 -10.90
C THR A 61 -2.83 -1.87 -11.16
N TRP A 62 -2.32 -1.22 -12.22
CA TRP A 62 -2.81 0.09 -12.62
C TRP A 62 -4.32 0.09 -12.89
N VAL A 63 -4.81 -0.86 -13.68
CA VAL A 63 -6.22 -0.97 -14.05
C VAL A 63 -7.09 -1.24 -12.82
N VAL A 64 -6.65 -2.13 -11.93
CA VAL A 64 -7.32 -2.42 -10.65
C VAL A 64 -7.48 -1.14 -9.83
N GLN A 65 -6.39 -0.40 -9.62
CA GLN A 65 -6.42 0.83 -8.81
C GLN A 65 -7.24 1.96 -9.47
N ASP A 66 -7.14 2.11 -10.79
CA ASP A 66 -7.89 3.09 -11.57
C ASP A 66 -9.40 2.81 -11.51
N ILE A 67 -9.81 1.54 -11.73
CA ILE A 67 -11.22 1.15 -11.63
C ILE A 67 -11.72 1.30 -10.21
N TYR A 68 -10.97 0.80 -9.21
CA TYR A 68 -11.35 0.93 -7.81
C TYR A 68 -11.58 2.39 -7.41
N LEU A 69 -10.65 3.28 -7.78
CA LEU A 69 -10.80 4.72 -7.49
C LEU A 69 -12.01 5.32 -8.23
N LYS A 70 -12.28 4.93 -9.48
CA LYS A 70 -13.46 5.37 -10.22
C LYS A 70 -14.75 4.91 -9.58
N THR A 71 -14.84 3.64 -9.14
CA THR A 71 -16.06 3.15 -8.47
C THR A 71 -16.35 3.93 -7.18
N LEU A 72 -15.31 4.37 -6.46
CA LEU A 72 -15.47 5.24 -5.28
C LEU A 72 -15.80 6.69 -5.61
N SER A 73 -15.28 7.19 -6.74
CA SER A 73 -15.42 8.60 -7.12
C SER A 73 -16.78 8.91 -7.76
N GLU A 74 -17.39 7.91 -8.40
CA GLU A 74 -18.66 8.04 -9.11
C GLU A 74 -19.89 7.95 -8.20
N SER A 75 -19.75 7.61 -6.92
CA SER A 75 -20.87 7.60 -5.99
C SER A 75 -21.27 9.02 -5.59
N ASP A 76 -22.55 9.24 -5.29
CA ASP A 76 -23.00 10.55 -4.82
C ASP A 76 -22.64 10.77 -3.35
N SER A 77 -22.66 9.71 -2.54
CA SER A 77 -22.13 9.69 -1.18
C SER A 77 -20.60 9.58 -1.18
N CYS A 78 -19.93 10.21 -0.21
CA CYS A 78 -18.47 10.17 -0.07
C CYS A 78 -18.01 10.33 1.39
N ASN A 79 -18.70 9.64 2.31
CA ASN A 79 -18.34 9.66 3.72
C ASN A 79 -17.34 8.54 4.06
N ASP A 80 -17.73 7.30 3.80
CA ASP A 80 -16.88 6.12 3.98
C ASP A 80 -17.21 5.04 2.94
N TYR A 81 -16.42 3.97 2.91
CA TYR A 81 -16.61 2.88 1.96
C TYR A 81 -17.98 2.19 2.10
N THR A 82 -18.44 1.96 3.33
CA THR A 82 -19.71 1.29 3.61
C THR A 82 -20.88 2.11 3.09
N ASP A 83 -20.83 3.44 3.23
CA ASP A 83 -21.80 4.40 2.71
C ASP A 83 -21.83 4.40 1.17
N ILE A 84 -20.66 4.38 0.53
CA ILE A 84 -20.53 4.28 -0.94
C ILE A 84 -21.19 2.99 -1.46
N ILE A 85 -20.91 1.85 -0.83
CA ILE A 85 -21.51 0.57 -1.25
C ILE A 85 -23.00 0.51 -0.92
N SER A 86 -23.42 1.06 0.23
CA SER A 86 -24.84 1.14 0.61
C SER A 86 -25.65 1.96 -0.40
N HIS A 87 -25.07 3.02 -0.94
CA HIS A 87 -25.67 3.82 -1.99
C HIS A 87 -25.87 3.03 -3.29
N TYR A 88 -24.91 2.17 -3.66
CA TYR A 88 -24.99 1.38 -4.89
C TYR A 88 -25.90 0.15 -4.80
N LEU A 89 -25.83 -0.59 -3.69
CA LEU A 89 -26.41 -1.93 -3.57
C LEU A 89 -27.48 -2.05 -2.47
N GLY A 90 -27.73 -0.98 -1.73
CA GLY A 90 -28.60 -0.97 -0.56
C GLY A 90 -27.88 -1.37 0.73
N LYS A 91 -28.55 -1.11 1.86
CA LYS A 91 -27.99 -1.20 3.22
C LYS A 91 -27.41 -2.57 3.58
N ASN A 92 -28.05 -3.67 3.19
CA ASN A 92 -27.61 -5.02 3.55
C ASN A 92 -26.28 -5.39 2.87
N TRP A 93 -26.17 -5.09 1.57
CA TRP A 93 -24.93 -5.26 0.81
C TRP A 93 -23.84 -4.31 1.28
N GLY A 94 -24.21 -3.08 1.63
CA GLY A 94 -23.32 -2.11 2.27
C GLY A 94 -22.65 -2.67 3.52
N ILE A 95 -23.42 -3.22 4.45
CA ILE A 95 -22.88 -3.83 5.68
C ILE A 95 -21.97 -5.01 5.34
N PHE A 96 -22.45 -5.96 4.53
CA PHE A 96 -21.68 -7.17 4.20
C PHE A 96 -20.33 -6.85 3.56
N LEU A 97 -20.32 -6.03 2.51
CA LEU A 97 -19.09 -5.65 1.79
C LEU A 97 -18.24 -4.67 2.60
N GLY A 98 -18.86 -3.84 3.44
CA GLY A 98 -18.19 -2.98 4.41
C GLY A 98 -17.38 -3.79 5.42
N VAL A 99 -17.90 -4.94 5.89
CA VAL A 99 -17.15 -5.86 6.76
C VAL A 99 -15.93 -6.45 6.04
N ILE A 100 -16.06 -6.86 4.78
CA ILE A 100 -14.92 -7.40 4.02
C ILE A 100 -13.85 -6.32 3.81
N TYR A 101 -14.25 -5.10 3.47
CA TYR A 101 -13.33 -3.96 3.39
C TYR A 101 -12.64 -3.70 4.74
N PHE A 102 -13.40 -3.71 5.84
CA PHE A 102 -12.85 -3.53 7.18
C PHE A 102 -11.85 -4.63 7.53
N LEU A 103 -12.11 -5.89 7.17
CA LEU A 103 -11.17 -6.99 7.35
C LEU A 103 -9.87 -6.78 6.55
N MET A 104 -9.95 -6.29 5.31
CA MET A 104 -8.76 -5.95 4.51
C MET A 104 -7.91 -4.86 5.18
N ILE A 105 -8.56 -3.83 5.73
CA ILE A 105 -7.87 -2.72 6.39
C ILE A 105 -7.29 -3.14 7.76
N ILE A 106 -8.06 -3.91 8.56
CA ILE A 106 -7.58 -4.52 9.81
C ILE A 106 -6.36 -5.37 9.54
N HIS A 107 -6.44 -6.22 8.51
CA HIS A 107 -5.35 -7.10 8.14
C HIS A 107 -4.07 -6.30 7.87
N GLY A 108 -4.18 -5.25 7.08
CA GLY A 108 -3.08 -4.34 6.81
C GLY A 108 -2.50 -3.69 8.07
N ILE A 109 -3.33 -3.04 8.90
CA ILE A 109 -2.84 -2.31 10.08
C ILE A 109 -2.18 -3.25 11.09
N PHE A 110 -2.68 -4.49 11.20
CA PHE A 110 -2.12 -5.53 12.07
C PHE A 110 -0.72 -5.95 11.63
N ILE A 111 -0.49 -6.16 10.33
CA ILE A 111 0.85 -6.45 9.79
C ILE A 111 1.83 -5.35 10.13
N TYR A 112 1.51 -4.10 9.79
CA TYR A 112 2.45 -3.01 10.01
C TYR A 112 2.64 -2.70 11.49
N SER A 113 1.62 -2.92 12.34
CA SER A 113 1.80 -2.76 13.78
C SER A 113 2.80 -3.75 14.37
N LEU A 114 2.82 -5.00 13.89
CA LEU A 114 3.82 -6.01 14.28
C LEU A 114 5.21 -5.56 13.81
N SER A 115 5.36 -5.21 12.53
CA SER A 115 6.63 -4.74 11.96
C SER A 115 7.16 -3.51 12.69
N VAL A 116 6.31 -2.52 12.96
CA VAL A 116 6.70 -1.30 13.70
C VAL A 116 7.36 -1.67 15.02
N VAL A 117 6.76 -2.55 15.83
CA VAL A 117 7.26 -2.87 17.17
C VAL A 117 8.51 -3.75 17.11
N PHE A 118 8.47 -4.82 16.31
CA PHE A 118 9.59 -5.78 16.27
C PHE A 118 10.82 -5.21 15.55
N ASP A 119 10.63 -4.52 14.43
CA ASP A 119 11.75 -3.95 13.68
C ASP A 119 12.39 -2.81 14.47
N SER A 120 11.58 -1.91 15.06
CA SER A 120 12.13 -0.82 15.89
C SER A 120 12.87 -1.34 17.12
N ALA A 121 12.34 -2.33 17.83
CA ALA A 121 13.01 -2.93 18.99
C ALA A 121 14.31 -3.64 18.58
N SER A 122 14.29 -4.37 17.46
CA SER A 122 15.48 -5.01 16.90
C SER A 122 16.57 -3.97 16.59
N TYR A 123 16.23 -2.86 15.94
CA TYR A 123 17.19 -1.82 15.62
C TYR A 123 17.74 -1.09 16.84
N LEU A 124 16.92 -0.80 17.84
CA LEU A 124 17.39 -0.20 19.10
C LEU A 124 18.44 -1.10 19.78
N LYS A 125 18.26 -2.43 19.70
CA LYS A 125 19.24 -3.39 20.17
C LYS A 125 20.49 -3.44 19.30
N THR A 126 20.35 -3.49 17.96
CA THR A 126 21.48 -3.52 17.02
C THR A 126 22.39 -2.30 17.15
N PHE A 127 21.84 -1.12 17.42
CA PHE A 127 22.62 0.10 17.63
C PHE A 127 23.14 0.29 19.07
N GLY A 128 22.91 -0.68 19.96
CA GLY A 128 23.41 -0.64 21.35
C GLY A 128 22.74 0.41 22.24
N LEU A 129 21.55 0.91 21.87
CA LEU A 129 20.76 1.83 22.71
C LEU A 129 20.12 1.12 23.91
N THR A 130 19.97 -0.21 23.83
CA THR A 130 19.41 -1.07 24.87
C THR A 130 19.87 -2.51 24.67
N ASP A 131 20.18 -3.21 25.76
CA ASP A 131 20.44 -4.67 25.72
C ASP A 131 19.14 -5.49 25.83
N ALA A 132 18.10 -4.89 26.42
CA ALA A 132 16.81 -5.51 26.61
C ALA A 132 15.96 -5.51 25.33
N ASP A 133 15.23 -6.61 25.11
CA ASP A 133 14.24 -6.72 24.04
C ASP A 133 13.00 -5.86 24.37
N LEU A 134 12.98 -4.62 23.87
CA LEU A 134 11.88 -3.69 24.11
C LEU A 134 10.56 -4.15 23.50
N SER A 135 10.57 -5.08 22.53
CA SER A 135 9.33 -5.62 21.95
C SER A 135 8.47 -6.36 22.97
N GLN A 136 9.04 -6.76 24.11
CA GLN A 136 8.31 -7.41 25.20
C GLN A 136 7.62 -6.40 26.13
N SER A 137 8.18 -5.20 26.24
CA SER A 137 7.70 -4.17 27.16
C SER A 137 6.33 -3.63 26.73
N LEU A 138 5.35 -3.71 27.64
CA LEU A 138 4.03 -3.14 27.42
C LEU A 138 4.10 -1.61 27.26
N LEU A 139 4.94 -0.95 28.06
CA LEU A 139 5.13 0.50 27.99
C LEU A 139 5.69 0.94 26.64
N TYR A 140 6.63 0.17 26.08
CA TYR A 140 7.21 0.46 24.77
C TYR A 140 6.15 0.38 23.67
N LYS A 141 5.34 -0.68 23.64
CA LYS A 141 4.23 -0.86 22.68
C LYS A 141 3.23 0.30 22.77
N VAL A 142 2.78 0.63 23.98
CA VAL A 142 1.82 1.71 24.21
C VAL A 142 2.40 3.05 23.79
N ALA A 143 3.65 3.35 24.14
CA ALA A 143 4.32 4.61 23.78
C ALA A 143 4.43 4.77 22.25
N ILE A 144 4.89 3.74 21.55
CA ILE A 144 4.99 3.77 20.08
C ILE A 144 3.62 3.99 19.44
N PHE A 145 2.62 3.21 19.81
CA PHE A 145 1.30 3.36 19.20
C PHE A 145 0.65 4.69 19.56
N ALA A 146 0.82 5.19 20.79
CA ALA A 146 0.33 6.52 21.17
C ALA A 146 0.93 7.61 20.27
N VAL A 147 2.25 7.58 20.04
CA VAL A 147 2.93 8.55 19.16
C VAL A 147 2.46 8.42 17.71
N LEU A 148 2.43 7.21 17.16
CA LEU A 148 2.03 6.99 15.77
C LEU A 148 0.57 7.35 15.51
N VAL A 149 -0.32 6.97 16.42
CA VAL A 149 -1.75 7.31 16.33
C VAL A 149 -1.95 8.81 16.50
N ALA A 150 -1.23 9.48 17.41
CA ALA A 150 -1.32 10.93 17.56
C ALA A 150 -0.88 11.67 16.29
N ILE A 151 0.22 11.22 15.67
CA ILE A 151 0.70 11.77 14.38
C ILE A 151 -0.34 11.55 13.28
N ALA A 152 -0.84 10.32 13.14
CA ALA A 152 -1.72 9.95 12.05
C ALA A 152 -3.13 10.57 12.18
N SER A 153 -3.60 10.81 13.41
CA SER A 153 -4.86 11.50 13.70
C SER A 153 -4.79 13.02 13.59
N GLY A 154 -3.60 13.62 13.46
CA GLY A 154 -3.44 15.06 13.29
C GLY A 154 -3.88 15.60 11.92
N GLY A 155 -4.40 14.74 11.06
CA GLY A 155 -4.93 15.07 9.74
C GLY A 155 -3.89 15.03 8.63
N GLU A 156 -4.37 15.14 7.38
CA GLU A 156 -3.58 14.94 6.17
C GLU A 156 -2.36 15.88 6.07
N ARG A 157 -2.50 17.14 6.50
CA ARG A 157 -1.40 18.11 6.45
C ARG A 157 -0.24 17.73 7.38
N LEU A 158 -0.54 17.25 8.58
CA LEU A 158 0.49 16.78 9.51
C LEU A 158 1.14 15.51 8.97
N LEU A 159 0.33 14.58 8.44
CA LEU A 159 0.80 13.38 7.77
C LEU A 159 1.73 13.70 6.60
N PHE A 160 1.40 14.65 5.73
CA PHE A 160 2.30 15.07 4.65
C PHE A 160 3.61 15.65 5.16
N LYS A 161 3.57 16.42 6.26
CA LYS A 161 4.76 17.05 6.84
C LYS A 161 5.71 16.02 7.48
N ILE A 162 5.17 14.96 8.08
CA ILE A 162 5.96 13.94 8.78
C ILE A 162 6.33 12.79 7.82
N SER A 163 5.35 12.23 7.12
CA SER A 163 5.54 11.12 6.18
C SER A 163 6.27 11.57 4.91
N GLY A 164 6.00 12.78 4.40
CA GLY A 164 6.59 13.27 3.14
C GLY A 164 8.12 13.20 3.09
N PRO A 165 8.85 13.78 4.06
CA PRO A 165 10.31 13.66 4.14
C PRO A 165 10.78 12.21 4.23
N MET A 166 10.11 11.35 4.99
CA MET A 166 10.45 9.92 5.08
C MET A 166 10.36 9.24 3.71
N VAL A 167 9.31 9.56 2.94
CA VAL A 167 9.11 9.04 1.58
C VAL A 167 10.19 9.54 0.62
N VAL A 168 10.55 10.82 0.70
CA VAL A 168 11.61 11.40 -0.13
C VAL A 168 12.96 10.74 0.19
N VAL A 169 13.29 10.53 1.47
CA VAL A 169 14.53 9.85 1.87
C VAL A 169 14.56 8.42 1.33
N LYS A 170 13.49 7.62 1.51
CA LYS A 170 13.50 6.23 1.01
C LYS A 170 13.59 6.13 -0.50
N VAL A 171 12.87 6.99 -1.24
CA VAL A 171 12.97 7.05 -2.70
C VAL A 171 14.39 7.48 -3.10
N GLY A 172 14.95 8.46 -2.40
CA GLY A 172 16.33 8.90 -2.59
C GLY A 172 17.34 7.78 -2.41
N ILE A 173 17.23 7.00 -1.33
CA ILE A 173 18.08 5.82 -1.07
C ILE A 173 17.98 4.83 -2.23
N ILE A 174 16.77 4.44 -2.63
CA ILE A 174 16.52 3.47 -3.70
C ILE A 174 17.12 3.95 -5.03
N VAL A 175 16.92 5.22 -5.38
CA VAL A 175 17.43 5.81 -6.63
C VAL A 175 18.95 5.94 -6.60
N VAL A 176 19.52 6.47 -5.52
CA VAL A 176 20.98 6.62 -5.37
C VAL A 176 21.68 5.28 -5.46
N PHE A 177 21.18 4.26 -4.76
CA PHE A 177 21.74 2.92 -4.84
C PHE A 177 21.53 2.31 -6.21
N GLY A 178 20.36 2.52 -6.84
CA GLY A 178 20.12 2.12 -8.22
C GLY A 178 21.18 2.69 -9.17
N PHE A 179 21.59 3.95 -9.02
CA PHE A 179 22.69 4.52 -9.81
C PHE A 179 24.07 3.98 -9.40
N ALA A 180 24.33 3.77 -8.11
CA ALA A 180 25.60 3.27 -7.60
C ALA A 180 25.92 1.84 -8.07
N MET A 181 24.91 1.04 -8.37
CA MET A 181 25.09 -0.31 -8.90
C MET A 181 25.45 -0.34 -10.39
N ILE A 182 25.21 0.73 -11.17
CA ILE A 182 25.46 0.76 -12.63
C ILE A 182 26.89 0.34 -13.04
N PRO A 183 27.96 0.82 -12.38
CA PRO A 183 29.33 0.41 -12.72
C PRO A 183 29.60 -1.09 -12.47
N HIS A 184 28.75 -1.75 -11.69
CA HIS A 184 28.88 -3.15 -11.27
C HIS A 184 27.91 -4.04 -12.04
N TRP A 185 27.31 -3.55 -13.13
CA TRP A 185 26.45 -4.38 -13.97
C TRP A 185 27.29 -5.42 -14.69
N ASN A 186 26.95 -6.68 -14.46
CA ASN A 186 27.50 -7.81 -15.15
C ASN A 186 26.37 -8.58 -15.83
N PHE A 187 26.27 -8.43 -17.16
CA PHE A 187 25.24 -9.12 -17.95
C PHE A 187 25.41 -10.64 -17.99
N ALA A 188 26.54 -11.19 -17.49
CA ALA A 188 26.66 -12.63 -17.24
C ALA A 188 25.69 -13.13 -16.15
N ASN A 189 25.17 -12.23 -15.30
CA ASN A 189 24.13 -12.54 -14.32
C ASN A 189 22.75 -12.80 -14.98
N ILE A 190 22.59 -12.52 -16.28
CA ILE A 190 21.37 -12.87 -17.02
C ILE A 190 21.35 -14.39 -17.22
N THR A 191 20.44 -15.06 -16.51
CA THR A 191 20.25 -16.50 -16.63
C THR A 191 19.69 -16.88 -18.00
N ALA A 192 19.99 -18.09 -18.45
CA ALA A 192 19.40 -18.67 -19.64
C ALA A 192 17.87 -18.76 -19.50
N PHE A 193 17.17 -18.74 -20.63
CA PHE A 193 15.71 -18.86 -20.62
C PHE A 193 15.30 -20.21 -20.00
N PRO A 194 14.46 -20.23 -18.95
CA PRO A 194 14.11 -21.46 -18.26
C PRO A 194 13.21 -22.36 -19.11
N GLN A 195 13.11 -23.64 -18.74
CA GLN A 195 12.17 -24.57 -19.36
C GLN A 195 10.73 -24.05 -19.25
N ALA A 196 9.93 -24.24 -20.30
CA ALA A 196 8.61 -23.62 -20.42
C ALA A 196 7.67 -23.92 -19.23
N SER A 197 7.66 -25.15 -18.72
CA SER A 197 6.84 -25.53 -17.56
C SER A 197 7.21 -24.75 -16.29
N VAL A 198 8.50 -24.70 -15.98
CA VAL A 198 9.06 -23.95 -14.84
C VAL A 198 8.82 -22.46 -15.01
N PHE A 199 9.05 -21.94 -16.23
CA PHE A 199 8.81 -20.55 -16.59
C PHE A 199 7.37 -20.11 -16.29
N PHE A 200 6.37 -20.80 -16.84
CA PHE A 200 4.97 -20.42 -16.65
C PHE A 200 4.51 -20.56 -15.21
N ARG A 201 4.96 -21.60 -14.50
CA ARG A 201 4.70 -21.77 -13.06
C ARG A 201 5.26 -20.58 -12.28
N ASP A 202 6.53 -20.25 -12.47
CA ASP A 202 7.20 -19.23 -11.69
C ASP A 202 6.69 -17.82 -12.05
N VAL A 203 6.29 -17.59 -13.31
CA VAL A 203 5.58 -16.35 -13.72
C VAL A 203 4.27 -16.21 -12.96
N LEU A 204 3.47 -17.28 -12.90
CA LEU A 204 2.20 -17.29 -12.18
C LEU A 204 2.37 -16.97 -10.69
N LEU A 205 3.42 -17.51 -10.06
CA LEU A 205 3.76 -17.27 -8.65
C LEU A 205 4.31 -15.86 -8.40
N THR A 206 4.97 -15.26 -9.39
CA THR A 206 5.59 -13.93 -9.27
C THR A 206 4.57 -12.79 -9.48
N ILE A 207 3.47 -13.02 -10.21
CA ILE A 207 2.45 -11.99 -10.47
C ILE A 207 1.87 -11.37 -9.17
N PRO A 208 1.43 -12.15 -8.16
CA PRO A 208 0.96 -11.59 -6.89
C PRO A 208 2.04 -10.81 -6.14
N PHE A 209 3.31 -11.24 -6.21
CA PHE A 209 4.41 -10.50 -5.61
C PHE A 209 4.56 -9.11 -6.26
N CYS A 210 4.54 -9.05 -7.60
CA CYS A 210 4.56 -7.80 -8.35
C CYS A 210 3.35 -6.91 -8.00
N PHE A 211 2.16 -7.48 -7.83
CA PHE A 211 0.98 -6.74 -7.35
C PHE A 211 1.26 -6.03 -6.02
N PHE A 212 1.67 -6.79 -5.00
CA PHE A 212 1.88 -6.26 -3.65
C PHE A 212 3.03 -5.26 -3.57
N SER A 213 3.99 -5.32 -4.50
CA SER A 213 5.08 -4.35 -4.58
C SER A 213 4.67 -2.96 -5.06
N ALA A 214 3.51 -2.85 -5.75
CA ALA A 214 3.08 -1.62 -6.42
C ALA A 214 1.68 -1.14 -6.01
N VAL A 215 1.03 -1.83 -5.08
CA VAL A 215 -0.34 -1.53 -4.65
C VAL A 215 -0.37 -0.53 -3.49
N PHE A 216 -1.29 0.43 -3.55
CA PHE A 216 -1.57 1.42 -2.50
C PHE A 216 -3.07 1.73 -2.36
N ILE A 217 -3.91 0.71 -2.58
CA ILE A 217 -5.37 0.81 -2.67
C ILE A 217 -6.03 1.39 -1.42
N GLN A 218 -5.47 1.10 -0.25
CA GLN A 218 -6.05 1.49 1.02
C GLN A 218 -5.94 3.01 1.26
N VAL A 219 -4.99 3.68 0.61
CA VAL A 219 -4.89 5.16 0.58
C VAL A 219 -5.86 5.79 -0.41
N LEU A 220 -6.32 5.05 -1.44
CA LEU A 220 -7.16 5.61 -2.50
C LEU A 220 -8.52 6.10 -1.99
N ASN A 221 -9.15 5.38 -1.07
CA ASN A 221 -10.45 5.80 -0.52
C ASN A 221 -10.33 7.07 0.35
N PRO A 222 -9.43 7.15 1.36
CA PRO A 222 -9.16 8.40 2.07
C PRO A 222 -8.79 9.56 1.14
N MET A 223 -7.95 9.31 0.13
CA MET A 223 -7.57 10.32 -0.85
C MET A 223 -8.78 10.85 -1.63
N ASN A 224 -9.67 9.96 -2.09
CA ASN A 224 -10.90 10.35 -2.79
C ASN A 224 -11.79 11.23 -1.88
N ILE A 225 -12.02 10.78 -0.65
CA ILE A 225 -12.80 11.52 0.35
C ILE A 225 -12.19 12.91 0.60
N ALA A 226 -10.87 12.99 0.70
CA ALA A 226 -10.16 14.24 0.95
C ALA A 226 -10.32 15.26 -0.19
N TYR A 227 -10.20 14.82 -1.45
CA TYR A 227 -10.48 15.68 -2.60
C TYR A 227 -11.96 16.09 -2.67
N ARG A 228 -12.89 15.18 -2.37
CA ARG A 228 -14.33 15.44 -2.37
C ARG A 228 -14.78 16.40 -1.26
N LYS A 229 -14.07 16.43 -0.13
CA LYS A 229 -14.28 17.43 0.95
C LYS A 229 -13.77 18.82 0.58
N ARG A 230 -12.74 18.90 -0.28
CA ARG A 230 -12.12 20.16 -0.67
C ARG A 230 -12.76 20.80 -1.90
N GLU A 231 -13.17 19.99 -2.86
CA GLU A 231 -13.73 20.43 -4.13
C GLU A 231 -15.23 20.12 -4.20
N ALA A 232 -16.04 21.16 -4.33
CA ALA A 232 -17.50 21.02 -4.41
C ALA A 232 -17.94 20.32 -5.71
N ASP A 233 -17.22 20.57 -6.82
CA ASP A 233 -17.47 19.88 -8.09
C ASP A 233 -16.92 18.45 -8.03
N LYS A 234 -17.84 17.48 -8.09
CA LYS A 234 -17.54 16.05 -8.10
C LYS A 234 -16.59 15.66 -9.21
N VAL A 235 -16.82 16.14 -10.43
CA VAL A 235 -16.01 15.71 -11.59
C VAL A 235 -14.60 16.27 -11.49
N LEU A 236 -14.47 17.49 -10.96
CA LEU A 236 -13.16 18.08 -10.68
C LEU A 236 -12.40 17.29 -9.60
N ALA A 237 -13.07 16.96 -8.48
CA ALA A 237 -12.47 16.16 -7.40
C ALA A 237 -11.95 14.80 -7.92
N THR A 238 -12.78 14.09 -8.69
CA THR A 238 -12.41 12.81 -9.32
C THR A 238 -11.20 12.96 -10.23
N ARG A 239 -11.15 14.03 -11.04
CA ARG A 239 -10.03 14.29 -11.94
C ARG A 239 -8.72 14.53 -11.17
N LEU A 240 -8.77 15.27 -10.06
CA LEU A 240 -7.59 15.51 -9.21
C LEU A 240 -7.10 14.20 -8.55
N ALA A 241 -8.03 13.39 -8.03
CA ALA A 241 -7.71 12.08 -7.46
C ALA A 241 -7.06 11.15 -8.49
N LEU A 242 -7.64 11.03 -9.70
CA LEU A 242 -7.09 10.23 -10.79
C LEU A 242 -5.74 10.74 -11.31
N ARG A 243 -5.57 12.07 -11.39
CA ARG A 243 -4.27 12.67 -11.75
C ARG A 243 -3.19 12.32 -10.73
N THR A 244 -3.54 12.40 -9.44
CA THR A 244 -2.64 12.08 -8.33
C THR A 244 -2.24 10.62 -8.39
N HIS A 245 -3.23 9.71 -8.43
CA HIS A 245 -3.01 8.27 -8.63
C HIS A 245 -2.08 7.98 -9.80
N ARG A 246 -2.31 8.64 -10.95
CA ARG A 246 -1.47 8.48 -12.14
C ARG A 246 0.00 8.81 -11.89
N ILE A 247 0.25 10.00 -11.35
CA ILE A 247 1.61 10.48 -11.11
C ILE A 247 2.30 9.57 -10.09
N SER A 248 1.59 9.20 -9.01
CA SER A 248 2.10 8.27 -8.00
C SER A 248 2.54 6.95 -8.60
N TYR A 249 1.67 6.31 -9.39
CA TYR A 249 1.94 4.98 -9.90
C TYR A 249 3.04 4.96 -10.95
N ILE A 250 3.07 5.91 -11.89
CA ILE A 250 4.13 5.98 -12.90
C ILE A 250 5.49 6.20 -12.24
N THR A 251 5.56 7.13 -11.28
CA THR A 251 6.79 7.41 -10.53
C THR A 251 7.23 6.17 -9.75
N LEU A 252 6.29 5.51 -9.06
CA LEU A 252 6.54 4.29 -8.30
C LEU A 252 7.13 3.18 -9.17
N ILE A 253 6.48 2.84 -10.30
CA ILE A 253 6.94 1.77 -11.19
C ILE A 253 8.30 2.09 -11.78
N ALA A 254 8.55 3.35 -12.18
CA ALA A 254 9.84 3.76 -12.69
C ALA A 254 10.96 3.53 -11.66
N VAL A 255 10.74 3.94 -10.40
CA VAL A 255 11.70 3.76 -9.31
C VAL A 255 11.91 2.28 -8.98
N ILE A 256 10.83 1.50 -8.88
CA ILE A 256 10.88 0.07 -8.58
C ILE A 256 11.66 -0.68 -9.66
N LEU A 257 11.31 -0.49 -10.93
CA LEU A 257 11.97 -1.18 -12.04
C LEU A 257 13.43 -0.79 -12.16
N PHE A 258 13.76 0.50 -12.03
CA PHE A 258 15.14 0.97 -12.05
C PHE A 258 15.98 0.30 -10.96
N PHE A 259 15.48 0.29 -9.73
CA PHE A 259 16.13 -0.38 -8.61
C PHE A 259 16.27 -1.89 -8.83
N ALA A 260 15.17 -2.54 -9.22
CA ALA A 260 15.12 -3.98 -9.47
C ALA A 260 16.16 -4.42 -10.49
N PHE A 261 16.13 -3.85 -11.70
CA PHE A 261 17.07 -4.22 -12.75
C PHE A 261 18.51 -3.87 -12.40
N SER A 262 18.74 -2.70 -11.80
CA SER A 262 20.10 -2.28 -11.47
C SER A 262 20.77 -3.24 -10.49
N PHE A 263 20.04 -3.68 -9.46
CA PHE A 263 20.56 -4.67 -8.51
C PHE A 263 20.63 -6.08 -9.11
N THR A 264 19.65 -6.50 -9.91
CA THR A 264 19.69 -7.81 -10.59
C THR A 264 20.88 -7.95 -11.53
N PHE A 265 21.30 -6.88 -12.22
CA PHE A 265 22.48 -6.95 -13.07
C PHE A 265 23.78 -7.02 -12.28
N SER A 266 23.80 -6.66 -11.00
CA SER A 266 25.00 -6.68 -10.18
C SER A 266 25.11 -7.86 -9.23
N ILE A 267 23.98 -8.43 -8.80
CA ILE A 267 23.93 -9.53 -7.84
C ILE A 267 23.91 -10.88 -8.57
N SER A 268 24.76 -11.80 -8.13
CA SER A 268 24.78 -13.19 -8.58
C SER A 268 23.64 -14.01 -7.97
N HIS A 269 23.30 -15.15 -8.58
CA HIS A 269 22.28 -16.05 -8.04
C HIS A 269 22.63 -16.54 -6.62
N GLU A 270 23.88 -16.87 -6.34
CA GLU A 270 24.35 -17.34 -5.04
C GLU A 270 24.16 -16.28 -3.94
N GLU A 271 24.47 -15.02 -4.24
CA GLU A 271 24.24 -13.90 -3.33
C GLU A 271 22.75 -13.67 -3.07
N ALA A 272 21.89 -13.85 -4.09
CA ALA A 272 20.45 -13.76 -3.93
C ALA A 272 19.88 -14.88 -3.05
N VAL A 273 20.38 -16.12 -3.19
CA VAL A 273 20.03 -17.25 -2.32
C VAL A 273 20.45 -16.96 -0.88
N SER A 274 21.70 -16.52 -0.68
CA SER A 274 22.21 -16.18 0.66
C SER A 274 21.38 -15.07 1.33
N ALA A 275 21.03 -14.02 0.57
CA ALA A 275 20.21 -12.94 1.09
C ALA A 275 18.79 -13.39 1.48
N PHE A 276 18.20 -14.29 0.69
CA PHE A 276 16.89 -14.85 0.98
C PHE A 276 16.90 -15.71 2.24
N GLU A 277 17.88 -16.61 2.38
CA GLU A 277 18.04 -17.46 3.56
C GLU A 277 18.24 -16.64 4.84
N GLN A 278 19.00 -15.55 4.76
CA GLN A 278 19.26 -14.66 5.88
C GLN A 278 18.15 -13.61 6.12
N ASN A 279 17.09 -13.59 5.29
CA ASN A 279 16.01 -12.60 5.32
C ASN A 279 16.52 -11.14 5.28
N ILE A 280 17.60 -10.90 4.54
CA ILE A 280 18.18 -9.56 4.37
C ILE A 280 17.73 -8.94 3.04
N SER A 281 17.69 -7.61 3.01
CA SER A 281 17.25 -6.86 1.84
C SER A 281 18.33 -6.79 0.74
N ALA A 282 17.93 -6.49 -0.49
CA ALA A 282 18.89 -6.34 -1.60
C ALA A 282 19.94 -5.25 -1.33
N LEU A 283 19.60 -4.22 -0.54
CA LEU A 283 20.55 -3.16 -0.17
C LEU A 283 21.69 -3.67 0.69
N ALA A 284 21.47 -4.72 1.48
CA ALA A 284 22.52 -5.35 2.25
C ALA A 284 23.57 -6.01 1.36
N LEU A 285 23.24 -6.31 0.09
CA LEU A 285 24.18 -6.87 -0.89
C LEU A 285 25.03 -5.79 -1.58
N ALA A 286 24.77 -4.49 -1.33
CA ALA A 286 25.58 -3.39 -1.87
C ALA A 286 26.93 -3.20 -1.15
N VAL A 287 27.40 -4.18 -0.35
CA VAL A 287 28.66 -4.11 0.41
C VAL A 287 29.88 -3.95 -0.49
N GLN A 288 29.78 -4.40 -1.74
CA GLN A 288 30.82 -4.21 -2.75
C GLN A 288 31.04 -2.73 -3.12
N VAL A 289 30.01 -1.89 -2.95
CA VAL A 289 30.01 -0.50 -3.46
C VAL A 289 30.06 0.55 -2.36
N ILE A 290 29.66 0.21 -1.13
CA ILE A 290 29.54 1.16 -0.03
C ILE A 290 30.15 0.56 1.25
N PRO A 291 30.86 1.37 2.07
CA PRO A 291 31.34 0.93 3.37
C PRO A 291 30.22 0.31 4.21
N GLY A 292 30.48 -0.85 4.83
CA GLY A 292 29.45 -1.61 5.54
C GLY A 292 28.64 -0.80 6.56
N HIS A 293 29.28 0.14 7.27
CA HIS A 293 28.58 1.01 8.23
C HIS A 293 27.49 1.89 7.59
N ILE A 294 27.75 2.45 6.41
CA ILE A 294 26.79 3.30 5.68
C ILE A 294 25.61 2.45 5.19
N ILE A 295 25.86 1.21 4.76
CA ILE A 295 24.81 0.28 4.34
C ILE A 295 23.90 -0.08 5.50
N HIS A 296 24.46 -0.42 6.66
CA HIS A 296 23.67 -0.72 7.85
C HIS A 296 22.75 0.44 8.23
N ILE A 297 23.29 1.67 8.30
CA ILE A 297 22.49 2.86 8.61
C ILE A 297 21.40 3.06 7.55
N THR A 298 21.77 3.02 6.27
CA THR A 298 20.85 3.36 5.18
C THR A 298 19.74 2.31 5.03
N SER A 299 20.08 1.02 5.15
CA SER A 299 19.12 -0.09 5.14
C SER A 299 18.15 0.00 6.32
N THR A 300 18.65 0.30 7.53
CA THR A 300 17.79 0.49 8.69
C THR A 300 16.87 1.70 8.53
N VAL A 301 17.40 2.85 8.11
CA VAL A 301 16.60 4.06 7.86
C VAL A 301 15.51 3.76 6.83
N LEU A 302 15.85 3.06 5.75
CA LEU A 302 14.89 2.67 4.73
C LEU A 302 13.79 1.79 5.31
N ASN A 303 14.14 0.74 6.06
CA ASN A 303 13.17 -0.20 6.63
C ASN A 303 12.25 0.48 7.64
N ILE A 304 12.79 1.28 8.56
CA ILE A 304 11.99 2.05 9.52
C ILE A 304 11.04 2.99 8.78
N PHE A 305 11.53 3.76 7.82
CA PHE A 305 10.69 4.69 7.06
C PHE A 305 9.65 3.96 6.22
N ALA A 306 9.98 2.83 5.61
CA ALA A 306 9.02 2.01 4.86
C ALA A 306 7.87 1.54 5.76
N VAL A 307 8.19 0.97 6.93
CA VAL A 307 7.20 0.48 7.89
C VAL A 307 6.33 1.62 8.44
N LEU A 308 6.92 2.74 8.84
CA LEU A 308 6.19 3.91 9.35
C LEU A 308 5.27 4.53 8.30
N THR A 309 5.78 4.74 7.07
CA THR A 309 4.99 5.35 5.98
C THR A 309 3.84 4.44 5.53
N ALA A 310 4.03 3.12 5.53
CA ALA A 310 2.95 2.17 5.28
C ALA A 310 1.91 2.12 6.40
N PHE A 311 2.33 2.17 7.67
CA PHE A 311 1.42 2.31 8.81
C PHE A 311 0.54 3.56 8.67
N PHE A 312 1.14 4.72 8.38
CA PHE A 312 0.42 5.97 8.18
C PHE A 312 -0.55 5.92 6.99
N GLY A 313 -0.17 5.26 5.89
CA GLY A 313 -1.03 5.09 4.72
C GLY A 313 -2.30 4.30 5.04
N ILE A 314 -2.19 3.19 5.79
CA ILE A 314 -3.34 2.36 6.16
C ILE A 314 -4.15 2.96 7.29
N TYR A 315 -3.49 3.65 8.22
CA TYR A 315 -4.15 4.26 9.37
C TYR A 315 -5.33 5.15 8.95
N LEU A 316 -5.19 5.93 7.88
CA LEU A 316 -6.26 6.78 7.36
C LEU A 316 -7.52 5.99 7.01
N GLY A 317 -7.36 4.88 6.27
CA GLY A 317 -8.49 3.99 5.94
C GLY A 317 -9.07 3.31 7.17
N PHE A 318 -8.21 2.92 8.12
CA PHE A 318 -8.63 2.24 9.35
C PHE A 318 -9.41 3.17 10.30
N HIS A 319 -8.91 4.39 10.48
CA HIS A 319 -9.57 5.42 11.27
C HIS A 319 -10.95 5.73 10.72
N GLU A 320 -11.07 5.97 9.40
CA GLU A 320 -12.37 6.25 8.78
C GLU A 320 -13.31 5.03 8.89
N ALA A 321 -12.80 3.80 8.73
CA ALA A 321 -13.63 2.60 8.88
C ALA A 321 -14.16 2.42 10.32
N ILE A 322 -13.31 2.58 11.34
CA ILE A 322 -13.74 2.55 12.75
C ILE A 322 -14.75 3.66 13.03
N LYS A 323 -14.46 4.88 12.58
CA LYS A 323 -15.34 6.03 12.75
C LYS A 323 -16.72 5.78 12.14
N GLY A 324 -16.78 5.25 10.92
CA GLY A 324 -18.04 4.89 10.26
C GLY A 324 -18.83 3.84 11.04
N ILE A 325 -18.17 2.78 11.52
CA ILE A 325 -18.80 1.74 12.36
C ILE A 325 -19.35 2.34 13.66
N ILE A 326 -18.55 3.12 14.38
CA ILE A 326 -18.96 3.72 15.65
C ILE A 326 -20.10 4.72 15.45
N LEU A 327 -20.04 5.57 14.43
CA LEU A 327 -21.11 6.51 14.13
C LEU A 327 -22.42 5.79 13.78
N ASN A 328 -22.37 4.71 13.00
CA ASN A 328 -23.55 3.90 12.66
C ASN A 328 -24.14 3.15 13.87
N LEU A 329 -23.33 2.80 14.86
CA LEU A 329 -23.81 2.22 16.13
C LEU A 329 -24.39 3.29 17.04
N LEU A 330 -23.70 4.42 17.22
CA LEU A 330 -24.13 5.53 18.07
C LEU A 330 -25.38 6.21 17.52
N SER A 331 -25.54 6.34 16.20
CA SER A 331 -26.72 6.95 15.59
C SER A 331 -28.01 6.19 15.86
N ARG A 332 -27.93 4.93 16.33
CA ARG A 332 -29.10 4.14 16.74
C ARG A 332 -29.56 4.45 18.18
N ILE A 333 -28.70 5.08 18.98
CA ILE A 333 -28.91 5.29 20.42
C ILE A 333 -28.94 6.78 20.76
N ILE A 334 -28.15 7.60 20.06
CA ILE A 334 -27.95 9.02 20.31
C ILE A 334 -28.06 9.77 18.98
N ASP A 335 -28.71 10.93 19.00
CA ASP A 335 -28.73 11.82 17.84
C ASP A 335 -27.31 12.30 17.50
N THR A 336 -26.84 11.98 16.30
CA THR A 336 -25.47 12.23 15.82
C THR A 336 -25.00 13.68 15.99
N LYS A 337 -25.93 14.65 16.02
CA LYS A 337 -25.63 16.07 16.23
C LYS A 337 -25.17 16.42 17.65
N LYS A 338 -25.42 15.57 18.64
CA LYS A 338 -24.98 15.77 20.04
C LYS A 338 -23.60 15.18 20.33
N ILE A 339 -23.00 14.47 19.38
CA ILE A 339 -21.71 13.80 19.58
C ILE A 339 -20.58 14.83 19.42
N ASN A 340 -19.81 15.04 20.48
CA ASN A 340 -18.62 15.89 20.41
C ASN A 340 -17.55 15.19 19.54
N SER A 341 -17.27 15.76 18.36
CA SER A 341 -16.31 15.20 17.42
C SER A 341 -14.91 15.02 18.00
N ARG A 342 -14.46 15.89 18.92
CA ARG A 342 -13.13 15.77 19.54
C ARG A 342 -13.05 14.58 20.48
N VAL A 343 -14.09 14.40 21.31
CA VAL A 343 -14.18 13.26 22.23
C VAL A 343 -14.27 11.95 21.46
N LEU A 344 -15.05 11.93 20.37
CA LEU A 344 -15.14 10.76 19.49
C LEU A 344 -13.77 10.41 18.89
N THR A 345 -13.06 11.38 18.32
CA THR A 345 -11.71 11.15 17.77
C THR A 345 -10.74 10.64 18.83
N LEU A 346 -10.75 11.21 20.04
CA LEU A 346 -9.89 10.78 21.13
C LEU A 346 -10.21 9.34 21.58
N ALA A 347 -11.50 9.01 21.71
CA ALA A 347 -11.94 7.67 22.06
C ALA A 347 -11.54 6.63 21.00
N ILE A 348 -11.66 6.98 19.72
CA ILE A 348 -11.18 6.14 18.60
C ILE A 348 -9.66 5.94 18.69
N CYS A 349 -8.90 7.01 18.96
CA CYS A 349 -7.46 6.89 19.10
C CYS A 349 -7.07 5.96 20.26
N ALA A 350 -7.69 6.13 21.44
CA ALA A 350 -7.46 5.28 22.59
C ALA A 350 -7.81 3.81 22.30
N PHE A 351 -8.96 3.56 21.66
CA PHE A 351 -9.36 2.23 21.23
C PHE A 351 -8.32 1.59 20.29
N ILE A 352 -7.86 2.32 19.27
CA ILE A 352 -6.86 1.82 18.32
C ILE A 352 -5.56 1.47 19.06
N VAL A 353 -5.06 2.34 19.94
CA VAL A 353 -3.82 2.07 20.70
C VAL A 353 -3.95 0.80 21.54
N ILE A 354 -5.08 0.61 22.23
CA ILE A 354 -5.34 -0.59 23.04
C ILE A 354 -5.40 -1.83 22.14
N THR A 355 -6.17 -1.79 21.05
CA THR A 355 -6.31 -2.91 20.12
C THR A 355 -4.97 -3.33 19.50
N LEU A 356 -4.17 -2.38 19.02
CA LEU A 356 -2.87 -2.68 18.42
C LEU A 356 -1.88 -3.22 19.47
N THR A 357 -1.92 -2.70 20.70
CA THR A 357 -1.08 -3.19 21.80
C THR A 357 -1.42 -4.64 22.17
N ILE A 358 -2.71 -4.97 22.27
CA ILE A 358 -3.18 -6.33 22.51
C ILE A 358 -2.77 -7.24 21.34
N TRP A 359 -3.02 -6.82 20.10
CA TRP A 359 -2.69 -7.58 18.90
C TRP A 359 -1.20 -7.96 18.83
N VAL A 360 -0.30 -6.97 18.95
CA VAL A 360 1.14 -7.22 18.88
C VAL A 360 1.63 -8.12 20.02
N SER A 361 0.94 -8.12 21.16
CA SER A 361 1.29 -8.99 22.27
C SER A 361 1.05 -10.48 22.00
N PHE A 362 0.20 -10.85 21.03
CA PHE A 362 0.05 -12.24 20.57
C PHE A 362 1.22 -12.74 19.72
N ARG A 363 2.09 -11.85 19.22
CA ARG A 363 3.29 -12.19 18.41
C ARG A 363 3.00 -13.11 17.22
N VAL A 364 1.86 -12.91 16.56
CA VAL A 364 1.51 -13.67 15.35
C VAL A 364 2.56 -13.43 14.27
N SER A 365 2.99 -14.50 13.59
CA SER A 365 3.94 -14.40 12.49
C SER A 365 3.39 -13.52 11.36
N VAL A 366 4.14 -12.46 11.03
CA VAL A 366 3.80 -11.55 9.93
C VAL A 366 3.65 -12.30 8.61
N LEU A 367 4.49 -13.30 8.35
CA LEU A 367 4.47 -14.07 7.11
C LEU A 367 3.17 -14.88 6.95
N VAL A 368 2.76 -15.59 8.01
CA VAL A 368 1.51 -16.39 7.99
C VAL A 368 0.32 -15.47 7.81
N PHE A 369 0.30 -14.37 8.57
CA PHE A 369 -0.80 -13.43 8.49
C PHE A 369 -0.86 -12.74 7.12
N PHE A 370 0.29 -12.42 6.50
CA PHE A 370 0.38 -11.85 5.14
C PHE A 370 -0.33 -12.72 4.09
N GLN A 371 -0.22 -14.04 4.17
CA GLN A 371 -0.86 -14.96 3.22
C GLN A 371 -2.40 -14.85 3.22
N LEU A 372 -3.01 -14.61 4.39
CA LEU A 372 -4.46 -14.40 4.51
C LEU A 372 -4.92 -13.08 3.88
N GLY A 373 -4.00 -12.16 3.60
CA GLY A 373 -4.31 -10.87 3.00
C GLY A 373 -4.70 -10.97 1.54
N SER A 374 -4.02 -11.83 0.77
CA SER A 374 -4.15 -11.82 -0.70
C SER A 374 -5.59 -12.00 -1.20
N PRO A 375 -6.40 -12.93 -0.64
CA PRO A 375 -7.80 -13.04 -0.99
C PRO A 375 -8.63 -11.80 -0.61
N LEU A 376 -8.36 -11.15 0.52
CA LEU A 376 -9.05 -9.92 0.91
C LEU A 376 -8.81 -8.80 -0.11
N TYR A 377 -7.56 -8.63 -0.56
CA TYR A 377 -7.24 -7.69 -1.63
C TYR A 377 -7.94 -8.08 -2.94
N GLY A 378 -7.87 -9.35 -3.35
CA GLY A 378 -8.56 -9.82 -4.56
C GLY A 378 -10.05 -9.52 -4.54
N ILE A 379 -10.74 -9.79 -3.42
CA ILE A 379 -12.17 -9.51 -3.29
C ILE A 379 -12.45 -8.00 -3.33
N VAL A 380 -11.79 -7.23 -2.47
CA VAL A 380 -12.13 -5.81 -2.26
C VAL A 380 -11.70 -4.93 -3.43
N SER A 381 -10.51 -5.17 -3.97
CA SER A 381 -9.96 -4.34 -5.04
C SER A 381 -10.42 -4.75 -6.44
N CYS A 382 -10.82 -6.01 -6.63
CA CYS A 382 -11.10 -6.54 -7.96
C CYS A 382 -12.55 -7.05 -8.09
N LEU A 383 -12.94 -8.05 -7.28
CA LEU A 383 -14.24 -8.72 -7.44
C LEU A 383 -15.42 -7.79 -7.13
N ILE A 384 -15.33 -6.99 -6.06
CA ILE A 384 -16.38 -6.02 -5.71
C ILE A 384 -16.53 -4.96 -6.82
N PRO A 385 -15.47 -4.25 -7.26
CA PRO A 385 -15.59 -3.31 -8.37
C PRO A 385 -16.15 -3.94 -9.66
N PHE A 386 -15.71 -5.16 -10.01
CA PHE A 386 -16.28 -5.87 -11.16
C PHE A 386 -17.79 -6.05 -11.01
N PHE A 387 -18.24 -6.56 -9.87
CA PHE A 387 -19.66 -6.75 -9.59
C PHE A 387 -20.45 -5.44 -9.66
N LEU A 388 -19.90 -4.35 -9.10
CA LEU A 388 -20.52 -3.03 -9.15
C LEU A 388 -20.70 -2.52 -10.59
N ILE A 389 -19.69 -2.68 -11.45
CA ILE A 389 -19.73 -2.23 -12.85
C ILE A 389 -20.86 -2.91 -13.65
N TYR A 390 -21.17 -4.17 -13.35
CA TYR A 390 -22.23 -4.90 -14.04
C TYR A 390 -23.61 -4.67 -13.42
N LYS A 391 -23.69 -4.34 -12.12
CA LYS A 391 -24.96 -4.19 -11.41
C LYS A 391 -25.47 -2.73 -11.33
N VAL A 392 -24.59 -1.74 -11.40
CA VAL A 392 -24.93 -0.33 -11.17
C VAL A 392 -24.93 0.47 -12.47
N ALA A 393 -26.05 1.13 -12.78
CA ALA A 393 -26.22 1.93 -14.00
C ALA A 393 -25.16 3.05 -14.16
N GLN A 394 -24.81 3.73 -13.07
CA GLN A 394 -23.81 4.82 -13.06
C GLN A 394 -22.40 4.35 -13.50
N LEU A 395 -22.09 3.06 -13.31
CA LEU A 395 -20.79 2.46 -13.58
C LEU A 395 -20.71 1.72 -14.92
N GLU A 396 -21.81 1.67 -15.70
CA GLU A 396 -21.84 0.95 -16.99
C GLU A 396 -20.79 1.45 -17.98
N LYS A 397 -20.42 2.73 -17.90
CA LYS A 397 -19.34 3.33 -18.69
C LYS A 397 -17.96 2.71 -18.45
N LEU A 398 -17.79 1.93 -17.38
CA LEU A 398 -16.57 1.22 -17.03
C LEU A 398 -16.58 -0.24 -17.52
N ARG A 399 -17.67 -0.72 -18.15
CA ARG A 399 -17.74 -2.06 -18.74
C ARG A 399 -16.74 -2.20 -19.90
N GLY A 400 -16.25 -3.43 -20.09
CA GLY A 400 -15.36 -3.77 -21.21
C GLY A 400 -14.19 -4.65 -20.78
N PHE A 401 -13.16 -4.71 -21.63
CA PHE A 401 -11.99 -5.58 -21.44
C PHE A 401 -11.30 -5.37 -20.08
N LYS A 402 -11.19 -4.11 -19.63
CA LYS A 402 -10.56 -3.78 -18.34
C LYS A 402 -11.32 -4.38 -17.14
N ALA A 403 -12.66 -4.45 -17.21
CA ALA A 403 -13.45 -5.07 -16.15
C ALA A 403 -13.19 -6.59 -16.08
N TRP A 404 -13.12 -7.27 -17.22
CA TRP A 404 -12.76 -8.70 -17.25
C TRP A 404 -11.33 -8.96 -16.78
N LEU A 405 -10.39 -8.07 -17.10
CA LEU A 405 -9.02 -8.15 -16.62
C LEU A 405 -8.97 -8.12 -15.09
N ILE A 406 -9.67 -7.18 -14.44
CA ILE A 406 -9.69 -7.13 -12.97
C ILE A 406 -10.35 -8.38 -12.38
N LEU A 407 -11.38 -8.97 -13.01
CA LEU A 407 -11.97 -10.22 -12.53
C LEU A 407 -10.94 -11.35 -12.50
N LEU A 408 -10.27 -11.60 -13.64
CA LEU A 408 -9.24 -12.63 -13.75
C LEU A 408 -8.14 -12.42 -12.72
N TYR A 409 -7.67 -11.19 -12.59
CA TYR A 409 -6.62 -10.82 -11.67
C TYR A 409 -7.04 -10.98 -10.20
N GLY A 410 -8.29 -10.65 -9.88
CA GLY A 410 -8.89 -10.86 -8.57
C GLY A 410 -8.97 -12.35 -8.20
N ILE A 411 -9.38 -13.20 -9.14
CA ILE A 411 -9.39 -14.66 -8.95
C ILE A 411 -7.97 -15.17 -8.68
N LEU A 412 -6.99 -14.71 -9.45
CA LEU A 412 -5.58 -15.06 -9.26
C LEU A 412 -5.09 -14.68 -7.85
N LEU A 413 -5.40 -13.47 -7.37
CA LEU A 413 -5.02 -13.03 -6.03
C LEU A 413 -5.70 -13.85 -4.93
N CYS A 414 -6.95 -14.25 -5.12
CA CYS A 414 -7.65 -15.14 -4.20
C CYS A 414 -7.05 -16.55 -4.14
N LEU A 415 -6.52 -17.04 -5.26
CA LEU A 415 -5.89 -18.35 -5.35
C LEU A 415 -4.40 -18.32 -4.94
N SER A 416 -3.77 -17.14 -4.86
CA SER A 416 -2.35 -16.99 -4.56
C SER A 416 -1.85 -17.79 -3.34
N PRO A 417 -2.57 -17.88 -2.19
CA PRO A 417 -2.13 -18.69 -1.06
C PRO A 417 -2.05 -20.20 -1.40
N LEU A 418 -2.96 -20.68 -2.25
CA LEU A 418 -2.97 -22.07 -2.71
C LEU A 418 -1.86 -22.33 -3.75
N LEU A 419 -1.56 -21.34 -4.59
CA LEU A 419 -0.50 -21.45 -5.59
C LEU A 419 0.87 -21.66 -4.95
N LYS A 420 1.11 -21.08 -3.76
CA LYS A 420 2.34 -21.32 -2.98
C LYS A 420 2.52 -22.76 -2.50
N LEU A 421 1.47 -23.59 -2.51
CA LEU A 421 1.60 -25.02 -2.22
C LEU A 421 2.16 -25.83 -3.41
N ILE A 422 2.25 -25.20 -4.58
CA ILE A 422 2.74 -25.78 -5.84
C ILE A 422 4.20 -25.33 -6.12
N GLU A 423 4.71 -24.41 -5.29
CA GLU A 423 6.11 -23.98 -5.25
C GLU A 423 6.96 -25.04 -4.57
#